data_AF-Q233Z2-F1
#
_entry.id   AF-Q233Z2-F1
#
_cell.length_a   1.000
_cell.length_b   1.000
_cell.length_c   1.000
_cell.angle_alpha   90.00
_cell.angle_beta   90.00
_cell.angle_gamma   90.00
#
_symmetry.space_group_name_H-M   'P 1'
#
loop_
_entity.id
_entity.type
_entity.pdbx_description
1 polymer ?
#
loop_
_entity_poly.entity_id
_entity_poly.type
_entity_poly.pdbx_seq_one_letter_code
_entity_poly.pdbx_strand_id
1 'polypeptide(L)'
;MPRITQELLKSRAEHNEGCLSNLEEITLHQFELEKIELLETYCRHLKILYLQNNIIEKMEGLSKLKELEYLNLALNNISKIEGISGCESLKKLDFTVNFIDLEELEDSLINASRCPLLKELYLTGNPCTDWSGYRDFTIATIPQLESLDGKEITPTDRIKANQAYEDLLVDLHHKIEMRQIEKQKQEQLKNQQAIVPAGSIEANQEDKNNEKQPYTKESRKQMYLEMAQDKEKKEREKNPDKFKEPKKESSMFRTDGEIRQCNEGKYDFKLKEFDDPEWSFFELSVPKFMDTSFLDVNINPKWVSVRVKGKLTQLRLDQEIIVEQSEVKRSQTTGSLVIKMKKLKANELVKFQTKREQEEKKKKEEDLKAQKLKEQLEREEKLKLCDKIEQKIIQKTQDFTTFDDVPDLE
;
A
#
# COMPACT_ATOMS: atom_id res chain seq x y z
N MET A 1 4.32 15.07 2.51
CA MET A 1 5.49 15.76 3.09
C MET A 1 5.83 15.11 4.41
N PRO A 2 7.13 14.91 4.68
CA PRO A 2 7.59 14.26 5.89
C PRO A 2 7.26 15.10 7.12
N ARG A 3 6.86 14.41 8.20
CA ARG A 3 6.51 14.98 9.49
C ARG A 3 7.23 14.22 10.59
N ILE A 4 7.41 14.86 11.74
CA ILE A 4 7.95 14.17 12.90
C ILE A 4 6.87 13.21 13.40
N THR A 5 7.09 11.91 13.22
CA THR A 5 6.21 10.86 13.73
C THR A 5 6.82 10.18 14.94
N GLN A 6 5.99 9.56 15.78
CA GLN A 6 6.48 8.77 16.91
C GLN A 6 7.38 7.62 16.44
N GLU A 7 7.10 7.02 15.29
CA GLU A 7 7.92 5.97 14.67
C GLU A 7 9.31 6.49 14.28
N LEU A 8 9.37 7.69 13.68
CA LEU A 8 10.64 8.33 13.34
C LEU A 8 11.49 8.59 14.59
N LEU A 9 10.86 9.16 15.64
CA LEU A 9 11.54 9.40 16.92
C LEU A 9 12.05 8.08 17.55
N LYS A 10 11.22 7.03 17.56
CA LYS A 10 11.61 5.71 18.08
C LYS A 10 12.76 5.08 17.29
N SER A 11 12.74 5.17 15.96
CA SER A 11 13.84 4.67 15.14
C SER A 11 15.15 5.42 15.43
N ARG A 12 15.10 6.73 15.67
CA ARG A 12 16.29 7.49 16.07
C ARG A 12 16.74 7.21 17.51
N ALA A 13 15.83 6.72 18.35
CA ALA A 13 16.11 6.30 19.73
C ALA A 13 16.45 4.81 19.86
N GLU A 14 16.76 4.11 18.77
CA GLU A 14 17.10 2.67 18.80
C GLU A 14 18.27 2.36 19.74
N HIS A 15 19.24 3.27 19.85
CA HIS A 15 20.36 3.16 20.79
C HIS A 15 19.98 3.43 22.26
N ASN A 16 18.75 3.91 22.51
CA ASN A 16 18.18 4.13 23.84
C ASN A 16 16.99 3.20 24.10
N GLU A 17 17.06 1.95 23.60
CA GLU A 17 16.01 0.93 23.72
C GLU A 17 14.63 1.38 23.18
N GLY A 18 14.59 2.39 22.31
CA GLY A 18 13.34 3.01 21.83
C GLY A 18 12.60 3.83 22.90
N CYS A 19 13.22 4.09 24.05
CA CYS A 19 12.67 4.92 25.11
C CYS A 19 12.91 6.41 24.79
N LEU A 20 11.82 7.13 24.53
CA LEU A 20 11.88 8.56 24.21
C LEU A 20 11.99 9.45 25.45
N SER A 21 11.52 8.96 26.60
CA SER A 21 11.41 9.77 27.82
C SER A 21 12.77 10.21 28.34
N ASN A 22 13.78 9.33 28.32
CA ASN A 22 15.13 9.60 28.82
C ASN A 22 16.12 9.91 27.68
N LEU A 23 15.64 10.24 26.48
CA LEU A 23 16.51 10.48 25.35
C LEU A 23 17.22 11.83 25.50
N GLU A 24 18.55 11.80 25.58
CA GLU A 24 19.36 13.01 25.76
C GLU A 24 19.78 13.65 24.42
N GLU A 25 19.91 12.87 23.35
CA GLU A 25 20.35 13.35 22.05
C GLU A 25 19.46 12.80 20.94
N ILE A 26 19.10 13.65 19.97
CA ILE A 26 18.39 13.22 18.78
C ILE A 26 18.89 13.90 17.52
N THR A 27 19.11 13.08 16.50
CA THR A 27 19.54 13.52 15.16
C THR A 27 18.41 13.41 14.16
N LEU A 28 17.90 14.56 13.72
CA LEU A 28 16.82 14.72 12.75
C LEU A 28 17.29 15.58 11.55
N HIS A 29 18.50 15.33 11.04
CA HIS A 29 19.02 16.02 9.86
C HIS A 29 18.50 15.42 8.56
N GLN A 30 18.31 16.26 7.52
CA GLN A 30 17.98 15.84 6.15
C GLN A 30 16.65 15.08 6.00
N PHE A 31 15.65 15.39 6.82
CA PHE A 31 14.32 14.79 6.75
C PHE A 31 13.30 15.67 6.04
N GLU A 32 13.71 16.81 5.48
CA GLU A 32 12.84 17.74 4.75
C GLU A 32 11.65 18.21 5.63
N LEU A 33 11.86 18.28 6.95
CA LEU A 33 10.83 18.62 7.93
C LEU A 33 10.39 20.07 7.79
N GLU A 34 9.09 20.32 7.77
CA GLU A 34 8.54 21.70 7.75
C GLU A 34 8.25 22.24 9.15
N LYS A 35 8.07 21.36 10.15
CA LYS A 35 7.61 21.70 11.49
C LYS A 35 8.29 20.87 12.57
N ILE A 36 8.47 21.49 13.72
CA ILE A 36 8.92 20.85 14.95
C ILE A 36 7.67 20.50 15.75
N GLU A 37 7.35 19.20 15.83
CA GLU A 37 6.20 18.69 16.57
C GLU A 37 6.57 17.45 17.39
N LEU A 38 5.74 17.13 18.39
CA LEU A 38 5.85 15.96 19.27
C LEU A 38 7.07 15.91 20.22
N LEU A 39 8.14 16.68 19.98
CA LEU A 39 9.34 16.70 20.84
C LEU A 39 9.01 17.09 22.29
N GLU A 40 8.21 18.14 22.48
CA GLU A 40 7.79 18.59 23.82
C GLU A 40 6.96 17.56 24.61
N THR A 41 6.35 16.59 23.92
CA THR A 41 5.51 15.55 24.54
C THR A 41 6.35 14.35 24.97
N TYR A 42 7.26 13.89 24.11
CA TYR A 42 7.95 12.62 24.30
C TYR A 42 9.38 12.75 24.84
N CYS A 43 10.10 13.83 24.52
CA CYS A 43 11.55 13.94 24.75
C CYS A 43 11.88 15.06 25.76
N ARG A 44 11.39 14.95 27.01
CA ARG A 44 11.54 16.02 28.01
C ARG A 44 12.96 16.22 28.53
N HIS A 45 13.77 15.17 28.52
CA HIS A 45 15.16 15.15 28.99
C HIS A 45 16.18 15.37 27.86
N LEU A 46 15.74 15.92 26.73
CA LEU A 46 16.59 16.15 25.57
C LEU A 46 17.57 17.29 25.85
N LYS A 47 18.87 17.02 25.69
CA LYS A 47 19.99 17.96 25.83
C LYS A 47 20.50 18.45 24.49
N ILE A 48 20.52 17.59 23.46
CA ILE A 48 21.08 17.91 22.15
C ILE A 48 20.08 17.58 21.05
N LEU A 49 19.76 18.60 20.22
CA LEU A 49 18.81 18.47 19.12
C LEU A 49 19.45 18.94 17.80
N TYR A 50 19.66 18.00 16.88
CA TYR A 50 20.13 18.30 15.54
C TYR A 50 18.98 18.30 14.54
N LEU A 51 18.68 19.46 13.98
CA LEU A 51 17.65 19.69 12.97
C LEU A 51 18.23 20.32 11.69
N GLN A 52 19.54 20.16 11.46
CA GLN A 52 20.17 20.77 10.28
C GLN A 52 19.63 20.23 8.96
N ASN A 53 19.62 21.11 7.95
CA ASN A 53 19.22 20.79 6.58
C ASN A 53 17.77 20.24 6.49
N ASN A 54 16.83 21.00 7.02
CA ASN A 54 15.40 20.78 6.89
C ASN A 54 14.73 22.04 6.27
N ILE A 55 13.40 22.11 6.28
CA ILE A 55 12.63 23.20 5.67
C ILE A 55 11.78 23.88 6.74
N ILE A 56 12.29 23.95 7.98
CA ILE A 56 11.53 24.46 9.12
C ILE A 56 11.37 25.97 8.97
N GLU A 57 10.13 26.45 8.93
CA GLU A 57 9.83 27.89 8.77
C GLU A 57 9.66 28.61 10.10
N LYS A 58 9.17 27.91 11.14
CA LYS A 58 8.86 28.47 12.45
C LYS A 58 9.36 27.58 13.57
N MET A 59 9.80 28.22 14.65
CA MET A 59 10.22 27.54 15.87
C MET A 59 9.01 27.35 16.80
N GLU A 60 8.42 26.16 16.77
CA GLU A 60 7.31 25.77 17.64
C GLU A 60 7.64 24.48 18.41
N GLY A 61 6.95 24.23 19.53
CA GLY A 61 7.07 22.95 20.26
C GLY A 61 8.40 22.69 21.00
N LEU A 62 9.16 23.73 21.34
CA LEU A 62 10.42 23.63 22.10
C LEU A 62 10.31 24.09 23.56
N SER A 63 9.22 24.78 23.92
CA SER A 63 9.10 25.47 25.22
C SER A 63 9.11 24.57 26.46
N LYS A 64 8.85 23.26 26.33
CA LYS A 64 8.88 22.31 27.45
C LYS A 64 10.23 21.63 27.65
N LEU A 65 11.22 21.89 26.79
CA LEU A 65 12.53 21.24 26.79
C LEU A 65 13.50 21.99 27.72
N LYS A 66 13.32 21.83 29.03
CA LYS A 66 14.09 22.57 30.05
C LYS A 66 15.58 22.21 30.08
N GLU A 67 15.90 20.98 29.71
CA GLU A 67 17.26 20.42 29.74
C GLU A 67 18.03 20.61 28.42
N LEU A 68 17.40 21.23 27.41
CA LEU A 68 18.01 21.43 26.10
C LEU A 68 19.21 22.36 26.23
N GLU A 69 20.41 21.86 25.92
CA GLU A 69 21.67 22.60 25.97
C GLU A 69 22.15 23.07 24.59
N TYR A 70 21.93 22.25 23.56
CA TYR A 70 22.36 22.54 22.20
C TYR A 70 21.24 22.31 21.18
N LEU A 71 20.94 23.33 20.39
CA LEU A 71 19.99 23.28 19.30
C LEU A 71 20.67 23.71 17.99
N ASN A 72 20.72 22.78 17.03
CA ASN A 72 21.22 23.04 15.70
C ASN A 72 20.06 23.14 14.70
N LEU A 73 19.82 24.34 14.18
CA LEU A 73 18.84 24.66 13.16
C LEU A 73 19.50 25.21 11.88
N ALA A 74 20.77 24.89 11.64
CA ALA A 74 21.46 25.32 10.43
C ALA A 74 20.75 24.85 9.15
N LEU A 75 20.83 25.63 8.08
CA LEU A 75 20.23 25.31 6.77
C LEU A 75 18.71 25.07 6.83
N ASN A 76 17.96 25.94 7.54
CA ASN A 76 16.50 25.91 7.62
C ASN A 76 15.86 27.21 7.08
N ASN A 77 14.52 27.27 7.08
CA ASN A 77 13.75 28.41 6.56
C ASN A 77 13.31 29.41 7.64
N ILE A 78 14.02 29.46 8.78
CA ILE A 78 13.62 30.25 9.94
C ILE A 78 13.85 31.74 9.67
N SER A 79 12.85 32.57 9.98
CA SER A 79 12.98 34.04 9.92
C SER A 79 12.96 34.74 11.26
N LYS A 80 12.51 34.06 12.32
CA LYS A 80 12.35 34.67 13.64
C LYS A 80 12.77 33.65 14.70
N ILE A 81 13.55 34.10 15.68
CA ILE A 81 13.86 33.30 16.86
C ILE A 81 12.70 33.48 17.85
N GLU A 82 11.93 32.41 18.03
CA GLU A 82 10.77 32.37 18.93
C GLU A 82 10.62 30.97 19.54
N GLY A 83 9.70 30.79 20.49
CA GLY A 83 9.36 29.47 21.04
C GLY A 83 10.40 28.84 21.97
N ILE A 84 11.49 29.54 22.31
CA ILE A 84 12.58 29.06 23.19
C ILE A 84 12.50 29.56 24.65
N SER A 85 11.43 30.26 25.02
CA SER A 85 11.31 30.90 26.35
C SER A 85 11.36 29.95 27.54
N GLY A 86 11.06 28.65 27.36
CA GLY A 86 11.14 27.64 28.41
C GLY A 86 12.40 26.77 28.40
N CYS A 87 13.35 27.03 27.47
CA CYS A 87 14.62 26.32 27.39
C CYS A 87 15.65 26.97 28.33
N GLU A 88 15.54 26.68 29.63
CA GLU A 88 16.35 27.30 30.69
C GLU A 88 17.84 26.91 30.61
N SER A 89 18.15 25.70 30.12
CA SER A 89 19.51 25.15 30.06
C SER A 89 20.26 25.41 28.74
N LEU A 90 19.68 26.21 27.84
CA LEU A 90 20.17 26.38 26.48
C LEU A 90 21.48 27.17 26.46
N LYS A 91 22.56 26.53 25.99
CA LYS A 91 23.92 27.10 25.94
C LYS A 91 24.34 27.49 24.54
N LYS A 92 23.92 26.72 23.53
CA LYS A 92 24.36 26.88 22.14
C LYS A 92 23.19 26.85 21.15
N LEU A 93 23.12 27.88 20.31
CA LEU A 93 22.12 28.04 19.26
C LEU A 93 22.79 28.23 17.90
N ASP A 94 22.43 27.40 16.93
CA ASP A 94 22.96 27.51 15.57
C ASP A 94 21.84 27.75 14.55
N PHE A 95 21.86 28.94 13.95
CA PHE A 95 20.97 29.39 12.87
C PHE A 95 21.75 29.68 11.58
N THR A 96 22.92 29.08 11.40
CA THR A 96 23.75 29.25 10.20
C THR A 96 22.92 29.01 8.92
N VAL A 97 22.96 29.95 7.98
CA VAL A 97 22.33 29.84 6.65
C VAL A 97 20.79 29.69 6.74
N ASN A 98 20.16 30.56 7.56
CA ASN A 98 18.70 30.75 7.67
C ASN A 98 18.26 32.07 7.01
N PHE A 99 17.04 32.53 7.28
CA PHE A 99 16.45 33.74 6.68
C PHE A 99 15.97 34.76 7.72
N ILE A 100 16.74 34.95 8.80
CA ILE A 100 16.47 35.99 9.78
C ILE A 100 16.83 37.35 9.17
N ASP A 101 15.82 38.20 8.96
CA ASP A 101 15.97 39.53 8.37
C ASP A 101 16.05 40.62 9.45
N LEU A 102 16.44 41.84 9.06
CA LEU A 102 16.53 42.99 9.98
C LEU A 102 15.21 43.30 10.67
N GLU A 103 14.08 43.13 9.97
CA GLU A 103 12.73 43.36 10.49
C GLU A 103 12.44 42.51 11.75
N GLU A 104 13.01 41.32 11.82
CA GLU A 104 12.77 40.36 12.91
C GLU A 104 13.96 40.24 13.88
N LEU A 105 15.06 40.95 13.62
CA LEU A 105 16.31 40.82 14.36
C LEU A 105 16.13 41.23 15.84
N GLU A 106 15.54 42.40 16.09
CA GLU A 106 15.33 42.93 17.43
C GLU A 106 14.51 41.96 18.30
N ASP A 107 13.33 41.57 17.82
CA ASP A 107 12.46 40.59 18.49
C ASP A 107 13.16 39.25 18.72
N SER A 108 13.90 38.76 17.71
CA SER A 108 14.63 37.49 17.78
C SER A 108 15.70 37.51 18.87
N LEU A 109 16.46 38.60 18.97
CA LEU A 109 17.51 38.77 19.97
C LEU A 109 16.93 38.95 21.37
N ILE A 110 15.82 39.69 21.52
CA ILE A 110 15.11 39.81 22.80
C ILE A 110 14.59 38.45 23.27
N ASN A 111 14.08 37.61 22.35
CA ASN A 111 13.66 36.25 22.71
C ASN A 111 14.84 35.36 23.12
N ALA A 112 15.98 35.46 22.44
CA ALA A 112 17.19 34.75 22.80
C ALA A 112 17.79 35.22 24.13
N SER A 113 17.69 36.51 24.46
CA SER A 113 18.18 37.06 25.73
C SER A 113 17.41 36.56 26.96
N ARG A 114 16.20 36.01 26.77
CA ARG A 114 15.42 35.35 27.84
C ARG A 114 16.03 34.03 28.31
N CYS A 115 16.91 33.41 27.52
CA CYS A 115 17.63 32.20 27.90
C CYS A 115 18.87 32.58 28.73
N PRO A 116 18.91 32.32 30.05
CA PRO A 116 19.94 32.86 30.93
C PRO A 116 21.32 32.22 30.73
N LEU A 117 21.37 30.99 30.21
CA LEU A 117 22.60 30.21 30.03
C LEU A 117 23.16 30.24 28.61
N LEU A 118 22.59 31.08 27.72
CA LEU A 118 23.00 31.15 26.33
C LEU A 118 24.40 31.77 26.20
N LYS A 119 25.36 30.99 25.70
CA LYS A 119 26.78 31.35 25.57
C LYS A 119 27.24 31.47 24.13
N GLU A 120 26.73 30.62 23.24
CA GLU A 120 27.12 30.57 21.84
C GLU A 120 25.92 30.77 20.91
N LEU A 121 26.06 31.71 19.96
CA LEU A 121 25.06 31.98 18.93
C LEU A 121 25.72 32.06 17.55
N TYR A 122 25.15 31.36 16.57
CA TYR A 122 25.59 31.41 15.18
C TYR A 122 24.44 31.91 14.30
N LEU A 123 24.67 33.02 13.62
CA LEU A 123 23.74 33.68 12.70
C LEU A 123 24.38 33.93 11.33
N THR A 124 25.59 33.41 11.09
CA THR A 124 26.27 33.48 9.79
C THR A 124 25.37 33.07 8.62
N GLY A 125 25.37 33.85 7.54
CA GLY A 125 24.58 33.55 6.33
C GLY A 125 23.08 33.86 6.44
N ASN A 126 22.67 34.66 7.44
CA ASN A 126 21.32 35.24 7.51
C ASN A 126 21.31 36.67 6.90
N PRO A 127 20.20 37.13 6.31
CA PRO A 127 20.08 38.49 5.77
C PRO A 127 20.37 39.61 6.79
N CYS A 128 20.18 39.36 8.09
CA CYS A 128 20.53 40.31 9.14
C CYS A 128 22.04 40.61 9.22
N THR A 129 22.89 39.68 8.77
CA THR A 129 24.35 39.83 8.81
C THR A 129 24.91 40.82 7.79
N ASP A 130 24.10 41.24 6.81
CA ASP A 130 24.46 42.27 5.83
C ASP A 130 24.56 43.67 6.47
N TRP A 131 23.95 43.86 7.63
CA TRP A 131 24.01 45.12 8.36
C TRP A 131 25.32 45.24 9.16
N SER A 132 26.07 46.31 8.93
CA SER A 132 27.35 46.56 9.60
C SER A 132 27.27 46.61 11.13
N GLY A 133 26.14 47.06 11.68
CA GLY A 133 25.90 47.17 13.12
C GLY A 133 25.44 45.87 13.80
N TYR A 134 25.20 44.81 13.02
CA TYR A 134 24.61 43.55 13.48
C TYR A 134 25.34 42.93 14.67
N ARG A 135 26.69 42.88 14.61
CA ARG A 135 27.51 42.26 15.64
C ARG A 135 27.39 43.01 16.97
N ASP A 136 27.60 44.32 16.93
CA ASP A 136 27.58 45.16 18.13
C ASP A 136 26.17 45.22 18.73
N PHE A 137 25.13 45.31 17.90
CA PHE A 137 23.75 45.24 18.34
C PHE A 137 23.45 43.91 19.04
N THR A 138 23.85 42.78 18.46
CA THR A 138 23.66 41.45 19.05
C THR A 138 24.35 41.31 20.41
N ILE A 139 25.59 41.82 20.53
CA ILE A 139 26.38 41.78 21.77
C ILE A 139 25.72 42.63 22.87
N ALA A 140 25.14 43.78 22.51
CA ALA A 140 24.46 44.66 23.45
C ALA A 140 23.10 44.10 23.90
N THR A 141 22.33 43.49 22.99
CA THR A 141 21.01 42.91 23.31
C THR A 141 21.12 41.62 24.14
N ILE A 142 22.17 40.81 23.95
CA ILE A 142 22.38 39.55 24.67
C ILE A 142 23.65 39.63 25.54
N PRO A 143 23.56 40.18 26.76
CA PRO A 143 24.73 40.42 27.61
C PRO A 143 25.41 39.13 28.11
N GLN A 144 24.70 37.99 28.16
CA GLN A 144 25.24 36.70 28.61
C GLN A 144 26.09 35.97 27.56
N LEU A 145 26.10 36.45 26.31
CA LEU A 145 26.76 35.77 25.19
C LEU A 145 28.29 35.83 25.32
N GLU A 146 28.97 34.69 25.14
CA GLU A 146 30.43 34.53 25.20
C GLU A 146 31.06 34.46 23.79
N SER A 147 30.35 33.89 22.82
CA SER A 147 30.82 33.75 21.43
C SER A 147 29.68 34.00 20.43
N LEU A 148 29.99 34.79 19.40
CA LEU A 148 29.09 35.09 18.29
C LEU A 148 29.78 34.75 16.96
N ASP A 149 29.14 33.91 16.15
CA ASP A 149 29.62 33.49 14.83
C ASP A 149 31.04 32.88 14.87
N GLY A 150 31.34 32.14 15.93
CA GLY A 150 32.65 31.52 16.16
C GLY A 150 33.76 32.49 16.60
N LYS A 151 33.41 33.75 16.90
CA LYS A 151 34.32 34.76 17.46
C LYS A 151 33.96 35.07 18.90
N GLU A 152 34.91 34.89 19.80
CA GLU A 152 34.79 35.26 21.21
C GLU A 152 34.47 36.76 21.37
N ILE A 153 33.65 37.08 22.37
CA ILE A 153 33.25 38.45 22.72
C ILE A 153 34.14 38.92 23.85
N THR A 154 34.98 39.92 23.57
CA THR A 154 35.82 40.50 24.61
C THR A 154 35.04 41.53 25.45
N PRO A 155 35.46 41.80 26.70
CA PRO A 155 34.86 42.87 27.50
C PRO A 155 34.92 44.25 26.81
N THR A 156 35.95 44.50 26.01
CA THR A 156 36.09 45.74 25.23
C THR A 156 35.03 45.85 24.14
N ASP A 157 34.73 44.75 23.44
CA ASP A 157 33.66 44.70 22.44
C ASP A 157 32.31 45.00 23.09
N ARG A 158 32.07 44.44 24.29
CA ARG A 158 30.84 44.68 25.04
C ARG A 158 30.66 46.14 25.45
N ILE A 159 31.74 46.81 25.90
CA ILE A 159 31.68 48.23 26.25
C ILE A 159 31.35 49.08 25.03
N LYS A 160 32.00 48.83 23.89
CA LYS A 160 31.74 49.54 22.62
C LYS A 160 30.30 49.32 22.15
N ALA A 161 29.85 48.07 22.15
CA ALA A 161 28.50 47.69 21.77
C ALA A 161 27.44 48.40 22.61
N ASN A 162 27.60 48.41 23.93
CA ASN A 162 26.66 49.08 24.84
C ASN A 162 26.66 50.60 24.68
N GLN A 163 27.81 51.22 24.39
CA GLN A 163 27.88 52.67 24.12
C GLN A 163 27.18 53.05 22.82
N ALA A 164 27.26 52.20 21.80
CA ALA A 164 26.66 52.44 20.50
C ALA A 164 25.20 51.95 20.39
N TYR A 165 24.63 51.34 21.43
CA TYR A 165 23.35 50.64 21.36
C TYR A 165 22.18 51.53 20.88
N GLU A 166 22.04 52.72 21.46
CA GLU A 166 20.96 53.68 21.10
C GLU A 166 21.08 54.13 19.64
N ASP A 167 22.30 54.48 19.19
CA ASP A 167 22.56 54.89 17.81
C ASP A 167 22.30 53.75 16.82
N LEU A 168 22.69 52.52 17.19
CA LEU A 168 22.46 51.32 16.40
C LEU A 168 20.97 50.96 16.30
N LEU A 169 20.20 51.19 17.36
CA LEU A 169 18.75 50.96 17.37
C LEU A 169 18.04 51.90 16.39
N VAL A 170 18.44 53.18 16.39
CA VAL A 170 17.91 54.17 15.43
C VAL A 170 18.31 53.82 13.99
N ASP A 171 19.57 53.45 13.75
CA ASP A 171 20.03 53.01 12.41
C ASP A 171 19.29 51.75 11.93
N LEU A 172 19.02 50.80 12.83
CA LEU A 172 18.26 49.59 12.53
C LEU A 172 16.83 49.93 12.09
N HIS A 173 16.10 50.72 12.88
CA HIS A 173 14.73 51.13 12.54
C HIS A 173 14.68 51.93 11.24
N HIS A 174 15.65 52.84 11.03
CA HIS A 174 15.77 53.59 9.78
C HIS A 174 15.98 52.66 8.57
N LYS A 175 16.86 51.65 8.67
CA LYS A 175 17.10 50.67 7.61
C LYS A 175 15.88 49.81 7.32
N ILE A 176 15.15 49.41 8.36
CA ILE A 176 13.89 48.67 8.21
C ILE A 176 12.88 49.52 7.42
N GLU A 177 12.68 50.77 7.81
CA GLU A 177 11.75 51.68 7.14
C GLU A 177 12.14 51.92 5.68
N MET A 178 13.42 52.16 5.39
CA MET A 178 13.93 52.34 4.03
C MET A 178 13.67 51.12 3.15
N ARG A 179 13.90 49.90 3.68
CA ARG A 179 13.60 48.65 2.96
C ARG A 179 12.12 48.48 2.69
N GLN A 180 11.24 48.85 3.63
CA GLN A 180 9.80 48.80 3.43
C GLN A 180 9.34 49.77 2.32
N ILE A 181 9.88 50.99 2.30
CA ILE A 181 9.60 51.98 1.25
C ILE A 181 10.07 51.46 -0.11
N GLU A 182 11.25 50.85 -0.20
CA GLU A 182 11.76 50.26 -1.44
C GLU A 182 10.88 49.11 -1.95
N LYS A 183 10.46 48.20 -1.05
CA LYS A 183 9.51 47.12 -1.38
C LYS A 183 8.20 47.69 -1.94
N GLN A 184 7.62 48.70 -1.28
CA GLN A 184 6.40 49.35 -1.74
C GLN A 184 6.55 50.03 -3.10
N LYS A 185 7.67 50.73 -3.34
CA LYS A 185 7.98 51.34 -4.64
C LYS A 185 8.10 50.29 -5.75
N GLN A 186 8.76 49.17 -5.47
CA GLN A 186 8.89 48.06 -6.43
C GLN A 186 7.53 47.43 -6.75
N GLU A 187 6.67 47.23 -5.75
CA GLU A 187 5.32 46.71 -5.96
C GLU A 187 4.44 47.67 -6.77
N GLN A 188 4.54 48.98 -6.51
CA GLN A 188 3.83 49.99 -7.29
C GLN A 188 4.30 50.02 -8.75
N LEU A 189 5.61 49.91 -9.00
CA LEU A 189 6.18 49.81 -10.35
C LEU A 189 5.70 48.55 -11.07
N LYS A 190 5.66 47.39 -10.40
CA LYS A 190 5.14 46.14 -10.96
C LYS A 190 3.65 46.25 -11.31
N ASN A 191 2.84 46.85 -10.44
CA ASN A 191 1.40 47.03 -10.66
C ASN A 191 1.10 48.02 -11.80
N GLN A 192 1.94 49.04 -11.99
CA GLN A 192 1.81 49.98 -13.13
C GLN A 192 2.21 49.33 -14.46
N GLN A 193 3.17 48.39 -14.47
CA GLN A 193 3.58 47.64 -15.67
C GLN A 193 2.63 46.48 -16.03
N ALA A 194 1.73 46.06 -15.13
CA ALA A 194 0.76 44.99 -15.38
C ALA A 194 -0.48 45.42 -16.22
N ILE A 195 -0.53 46.67 -16.70
CA ILE A 195 -1.66 47.21 -17.51
C ILE A 195 -1.43 47.04 -19.03
N VAL A 196 -0.39 46.34 -19.47
CA VAL A 196 -0.20 46.00 -20.89
C VAL A 196 -0.87 44.65 -21.20
N PRO A 197 -1.83 44.56 -22.15
CA PRO A 197 -2.55 43.32 -22.42
C PRO A 197 -1.60 42.22 -22.89
N ALA A 198 -1.84 41.00 -22.39
CA ALA A 198 -1.17 39.77 -22.78
C ALA A 198 -1.31 39.52 -24.30
N GLY A 199 -0.31 39.98 -25.06
CA GLY A 199 -0.13 39.68 -26.47
C GLY A 199 1.23 39.03 -26.68
N SER A 200 1.21 37.69 -26.78
CA SER A 200 2.23 36.82 -27.39
C SER A 200 3.70 37.11 -27.03
N ILE A 201 4.19 36.47 -25.96
CA ILE A 201 5.58 36.02 -25.92
C ILE A 201 5.56 34.58 -25.41
N GLU A 202 5.52 33.63 -26.36
CA GLU A 202 6.02 32.28 -26.12
C GLU A 202 7.52 32.41 -25.86
N ALA A 203 7.90 32.48 -24.59
CA ALA A 203 9.30 32.47 -24.19
C ALA A 203 9.81 31.03 -24.26
N ASN A 204 10.67 30.80 -25.25
CA ASN A 204 11.50 29.61 -25.44
C ASN A 204 12.03 29.07 -24.11
N GLN A 205 11.80 27.78 -23.86
CA GLN A 205 12.11 27.09 -22.61
C GLN A 205 13.59 26.68 -22.44
N GLU A 206 14.52 27.17 -23.26
CA GLU A 206 15.88 26.58 -23.31
C GLU A 206 17.03 27.41 -22.69
N ASP A 207 16.80 28.65 -22.24
CA ASP A 207 17.89 29.53 -21.73
C ASP A 207 17.85 29.84 -20.22
N LYS A 208 17.26 28.98 -19.38
CA LYS A 208 17.18 29.18 -17.91
C LYS A 208 18.28 28.52 -17.08
N ASN A 209 19.36 28.05 -17.68
CA ASN A 209 20.41 27.32 -16.95
C ASN A 209 21.51 28.18 -16.32
N ASN A 210 21.42 29.53 -16.35
CA ASN A 210 22.49 30.38 -15.81
C ASN A 210 22.06 31.65 -15.05
N GLU A 211 20.78 31.83 -14.74
CA GLU A 211 20.39 32.83 -13.74
C GLU A 211 20.54 32.22 -12.34
N LYS A 212 21.44 32.79 -11.51
CA LYS A 212 21.51 32.44 -10.09
C LYS A 212 20.13 32.66 -9.48
N GLN A 213 19.42 31.57 -9.19
CA GLN A 213 18.10 31.65 -8.57
C GLN A 213 18.19 32.48 -7.28
N PRO A 214 17.24 33.39 -7.02
CA PRO A 214 17.26 34.23 -5.84
C PRO A 214 17.18 33.34 -4.59
N TYR A 215 18.14 33.52 -3.67
CA TYR A 215 18.20 32.76 -2.43
C TYR A 215 17.09 33.23 -1.49
N THR A 216 15.92 32.61 -1.60
CA THR A 216 14.71 32.87 -0.79
C THR A 216 14.18 31.58 -0.18
N LYS A 217 13.31 31.71 0.84
CA LYS A 217 12.61 30.57 1.45
C LYS A 217 11.86 29.73 0.41
N GLU A 218 11.21 30.41 -0.54
CA GLU A 218 10.43 29.79 -1.62
C GLU A 218 11.33 29.03 -2.59
N SER A 219 12.45 29.61 -3.02
CA SER A 219 13.43 28.93 -3.88
C SER A 219 13.98 27.68 -3.20
N ARG A 220 14.30 27.74 -1.90
CA ARG A 220 14.72 26.55 -1.15
C ARG A 220 13.63 25.48 -1.11
N LYS A 221 12.38 25.86 -0.85
CA LYS A 221 11.25 24.92 -0.82
C LYS A 221 11.03 24.26 -2.18
N GLN A 222 11.16 25.02 -3.27
CA GLN A 222 11.10 24.50 -4.64
C GLN A 222 12.21 23.49 -4.92
N MET A 223 13.45 23.80 -4.53
CA MET A 223 14.59 22.88 -4.68
C MET A 223 14.34 21.53 -3.99
N TYR A 224 13.80 21.53 -2.76
CA TYR A 224 13.45 20.30 -2.06
C TYR A 224 12.28 19.55 -2.71
N LEU A 225 11.26 20.27 -3.21
CA LEU A 225 10.15 19.66 -3.92
C LEU A 225 10.61 18.97 -5.21
N GLU A 226 11.50 19.61 -5.96
CA GLU A 226 12.13 19.04 -7.17
C GLU A 226 12.94 17.80 -6.82
N MET A 227 13.79 17.87 -5.79
CA MET A 227 14.56 16.72 -5.32
C MET A 227 13.66 15.56 -4.87
N ALA A 228 12.53 15.83 -4.21
CA ALA A 228 11.57 14.81 -3.81
C ALA A 228 10.88 14.16 -5.02
N GLN A 229 10.50 14.95 -6.03
CA GLN A 229 9.94 14.42 -7.28
C GLN A 229 10.94 13.54 -8.02
N ASP A 230 12.21 13.92 -8.07
CA ASP A 230 13.26 13.13 -8.69
C ASP A 230 13.55 11.82 -7.93
N LYS A 231 13.51 11.85 -6.58
CA LYS A 231 13.58 10.64 -5.76
C LYS A 231 12.40 9.71 -6.06
N GLU A 232 11.18 10.26 -6.15
CA GLU A 232 9.98 9.47 -6.45
C GLU A 232 10.03 8.86 -7.86
N LYS A 233 10.45 9.64 -8.88
CA LYS A 233 10.67 9.13 -10.24
C LYS A 233 11.67 7.98 -10.25
N LYS A 234 12.82 8.14 -9.58
CA LYS A 234 13.83 7.09 -9.45
C LYS A 234 13.31 5.86 -8.70
N GLU A 235 12.48 6.02 -7.67
CA GLU A 235 11.83 4.88 -6.99
C GLU A 235 10.84 4.16 -7.89
N ARG A 236 10.02 4.89 -8.66
CA ARG A 236 9.08 4.32 -9.63
C ARG A 236 9.80 3.54 -10.73
N GLU A 237 10.94 4.05 -11.20
CA GLU A 237 11.81 3.35 -12.16
C GLU A 237 12.44 2.08 -11.56
N LYS A 238 12.90 2.14 -10.31
CA LYS A 238 13.54 0.99 -9.63
C LYS A 238 12.55 -0.10 -9.21
N ASN A 239 11.33 0.27 -8.82
CA ASN A 239 10.35 -0.67 -8.28
C ASN A 239 8.96 -0.48 -8.89
N PRO A 240 8.81 -0.76 -10.21
CA PRO A 240 7.57 -0.52 -10.93
C PRO A 240 6.38 -1.33 -10.38
N ASP A 241 6.64 -2.49 -9.76
CA ASP A 241 5.61 -3.35 -9.20
C ASP A 241 4.92 -2.74 -7.96
N LYS A 242 5.64 -1.91 -7.17
CA LYS A 242 5.09 -1.23 -5.99
C LYS A 242 4.07 -0.15 -6.36
N PHE A 243 4.18 0.42 -7.56
CA PHE A 243 3.36 1.52 -8.04
C PHE A 243 2.39 1.12 -9.18
N LYS A 244 2.25 -0.18 -9.47
CA LYS A 244 1.22 -0.66 -10.41
C LYS A 244 -0.16 -0.36 -9.83
N GLU A 245 -0.99 0.36 -10.59
CA GLU A 245 -2.40 0.53 -10.25
C GLU A 245 -3.05 -0.85 -10.07
N PRO A 246 -3.88 -1.03 -9.03
CA PRO A 246 -4.64 -2.26 -8.88
C PRO A 246 -5.45 -2.47 -10.15
N LYS A 247 -5.30 -3.65 -10.78
CA LYS A 247 -6.06 -3.99 -11.98
C LYS A 247 -7.53 -3.77 -11.67
N LYS A 248 -8.19 -2.84 -12.39
CA LYS A 248 -9.63 -2.59 -12.28
C LYS A 248 -10.34 -3.94 -12.34
N GLU A 249 -11.16 -4.22 -11.34
CA GLU A 249 -11.96 -5.43 -11.33
C GLU A 249 -12.80 -5.46 -12.60
N SER A 250 -12.74 -6.59 -13.29
CA SER A 250 -13.52 -6.83 -14.49
C SER A 250 -15.01 -6.68 -14.20
N SER A 251 -15.71 -5.83 -14.95
CA SER A 251 -17.18 -5.71 -14.86
C SER A 251 -17.85 -7.07 -15.07
N MET A 252 -18.80 -7.41 -14.18
CA MET A 252 -19.67 -8.61 -14.29
C MET A 252 -20.69 -8.49 -15.44
N PHE A 253 -20.95 -7.28 -15.91
CA PHE A 253 -21.89 -6.99 -17.00
C PHE A 253 -21.13 -6.55 -18.25
N ARG A 254 -21.66 -6.95 -19.41
CA ARG A 254 -21.29 -6.38 -20.70
C ARG A 254 -21.87 -4.96 -20.84
N THR A 255 -21.41 -4.23 -21.86
CA THR A 255 -21.87 -2.86 -22.14
C THR A 255 -23.36 -2.76 -22.49
N ASP A 256 -24.00 -3.88 -22.81
CA ASP A 256 -25.43 -4.04 -23.11
C ASP A 256 -26.29 -4.38 -21.88
N GLY A 257 -25.68 -4.52 -20.69
CA GLY A 257 -26.36 -4.93 -19.46
C GLY A 257 -26.59 -6.43 -19.33
N GLU A 258 -26.19 -7.25 -20.30
CA GLU A 258 -26.22 -8.70 -20.17
C GLU A 258 -25.05 -9.22 -19.33
N ILE A 259 -25.23 -10.42 -18.77
CA ILE A 259 -24.20 -11.06 -17.96
C ILE A 259 -22.99 -11.42 -18.82
N ARG A 260 -21.79 -11.04 -18.38
CA ARG A 260 -20.55 -11.36 -19.10
C ARG A 260 -20.15 -12.81 -18.82
N GLN A 261 -20.25 -13.67 -19.84
CA GLN A 261 -19.64 -14.99 -19.76
C GLN A 261 -18.13 -14.87 -19.86
N CYS A 262 -17.41 -15.38 -18.87
CA CYS A 262 -15.95 -15.28 -18.83
C CYS A 262 -15.31 -16.42 -18.02
N ASN A 263 -14.06 -16.73 -18.36
CA ASN A 263 -13.18 -17.60 -17.58
C ASN A 263 -11.79 -16.95 -17.55
N GLU A 264 -11.63 -15.94 -16.71
CA GLU A 264 -10.38 -15.17 -16.62
C GLU A 264 -9.23 -16.01 -16.03
N GLY A 265 -9.59 -17.03 -15.26
CA GLY A 265 -8.67 -17.99 -14.67
C GLY A 265 -8.17 -19.07 -15.61
N LYS A 266 -8.85 -19.28 -16.75
CA LYS A 266 -8.68 -20.46 -17.61
C LYS A 266 -8.76 -21.76 -16.80
N TYR A 267 -9.63 -21.81 -15.80
CA TYR A 267 -9.87 -23.01 -15.02
C TYR A 267 -10.69 -23.99 -15.84
N ASP A 268 -10.37 -25.28 -15.76
CA ASP A 268 -11.17 -26.31 -16.42
C ASP A 268 -12.52 -26.44 -15.73
N PHE A 269 -13.59 -26.37 -16.51
CA PHE A 269 -14.95 -26.47 -15.99
C PHE A 269 -15.82 -27.39 -16.83
N LYS A 270 -16.87 -27.93 -16.20
CA LYS A 270 -17.93 -28.71 -16.85
C LYS A 270 -19.27 -28.20 -16.35
N LEU A 271 -20.12 -27.76 -17.28
CA LEU A 271 -21.49 -27.38 -17.00
C LEU A 271 -22.42 -28.45 -17.59
N LYS A 272 -23.10 -29.18 -16.71
CA LYS A 272 -24.01 -30.30 -17.04
C LYS A 272 -25.43 -29.86 -16.75
N GLU A 273 -26.07 -29.26 -17.74
CA GLU A 273 -27.46 -28.78 -17.66
C GLU A 273 -28.48 -29.74 -18.25
N PHE A 274 -28.05 -30.79 -18.95
CA PHE A 274 -28.95 -31.71 -19.66
C PHE A 274 -28.89 -33.14 -19.14
N ASP A 275 -28.00 -33.42 -18.18
CA ASP A 275 -27.82 -34.77 -17.63
C ASP A 275 -28.97 -35.16 -16.69
N ASP A 276 -29.58 -34.19 -16.00
CA ASP A 276 -30.64 -34.43 -15.01
C ASP A 276 -31.84 -33.50 -15.31
N PRO A 277 -33.08 -34.01 -15.27
CA PRO A 277 -34.26 -33.20 -15.54
C PRO A 277 -34.50 -32.11 -14.49
N GLU A 278 -34.11 -32.32 -13.23
CA GLU A 278 -34.37 -31.43 -12.10
C GLU A 278 -33.14 -30.64 -11.64
N TRP A 279 -31.94 -31.12 -11.97
CA TRP A 279 -30.69 -30.53 -11.48
C TRP A 279 -29.77 -30.07 -12.62
N SER A 280 -29.01 -29.02 -12.35
CA SER A 280 -27.86 -28.56 -13.14
C SER A 280 -26.60 -28.68 -12.28
N PHE A 281 -25.51 -29.17 -12.86
CA PHE A 281 -24.24 -29.30 -12.15
C PHE A 281 -23.17 -28.44 -12.80
N PHE A 282 -22.49 -27.63 -12.01
CA PHE A 282 -21.33 -26.87 -12.44
C PHE A 282 -20.10 -27.33 -11.66
N GLU A 283 -19.17 -27.96 -12.36
CA GLU A 283 -17.90 -28.45 -11.81
C GLU A 283 -16.75 -27.55 -12.28
N LEU A 284 -15.93 -27.07 -11.35
CA LEU A 284 -14.77 -26.23 -11.59
C LEU A 284 -13.52 -26.85 -10.94
N SER A 285 -12.45 -27.01 -11.71
CA SER A 285 -11.18 -27.54 -11.23
C SER A 285 -10.37 -26.44 -10.55
N VAL A 286 -10.24 -26.52 -9.22
CA VAL A 286 -9.48 -25.57 -8.40
C VAL A 286 -8.24 -26.23 -7.78
N PRO A 287 -7.17 -25.49 -7.47
CA PRO A 287 -5.98 -26.06 -6.84
C PRO A 287 -6.27 -26.77 -5.50
N LYS A 288 -5.66 -27.95 -5.32
CA LYS A 288 -5.89 -28.84 -4.16
C LYS A 288 -5.58 -28.15 -2.82
N PHE A 289 -4.43 -27.50 -2.71
CA PHE A 289 -3.94 -26.86 -1.48
C PHE A 289 -4.31 -25.37 -1.38
N MET A 290 -5.49 -24.98 -1.86
CA MET A 290 -5.97 -23.59 -1.77
C MET A 290 -6.88 -23.41 -0.55
N ASP A 291 -6.72 -22.33 0.19
CA ASP A 291 -7.64 -21.95 1.26
C ASP A 291 -9.00 -21.54 0.69
N THR A 292 -10.08 -21.91 1.39
CA THR A 292 -11.45 -21.48 1.12
C THR A 292 -11.63 -19.96 1.12
N SER A 293 -10.77 -19.20 1.83
CA SER A 293 -10.79 -17.73 1.82
C SER A 293 -10.56 -17.10 0.44
N PHE A 294 -9.91 -17.82 -0.49
CA PHE A 294 -9.66 -17.36 -1.87
C PHE A 294 -10.74 -17.76 -2.87
N LEU A 295 -11.84 -18.35 -2.39
CA LEU A 295 -12.97 -18.82 -3.19
C LEU A 295 -14.21 -18.05 -2.79
N ASP A 296 -14.78 -17.33 -3.74
CA ASP A 296 -16.09 -16.68 -3.59
C ASP A 296 -17.04 -17.25 -4.65
N VAL A 297 -18.18 -17.77 -4.21
CA VAL A 297 -19.16 -18.49 -5.03
C VAL A 297 -20.49 -17.77 -4.92
N ASN A 298 -20.97 -17.23 -6.05
CA ASN A 298 -22.25 -16.54 -6.12
C ASN A 298 -23.19 -17.30 -7.05
N ILE A 299 -24.34 -17.69 -6.51
CA ILE A 299 -25.40 -18.40 -7.24
C ILE A 299 -26.57 -17.42 -7.42
N ASN A 300 -26.94 -17.18 -8.67
CA ASN A 300 -28.06 -16.33 -9.04
C ASN A 300 -29.06 -17.15 -9.88
N PRO A 301 -30.37 -16.81 -9.90
CA PRO A 301 -31.34 -17.56 -10.69
C PRO A 301 -30.97 -17.75 -12.17
N LYS A 302 -30.23 -16.81 -12.78
CA LYS A 302 -29.89 -16.83 -14.22
C LYS A 302 -28.42 -17.11 -14.54
N TRP A 303 -27.55 -17.13 -13.54
CA TRP A 303 -26.11 -17.28 -13.74
C TRP A 303 -25.41 -17.79 -12.50
N VAL A 304 -24.24 -18.39 -12.69
CA VAL A 304 -23.34 -18.82 -11.61
C VAL A 304 -21.99 -18.14 -11.80
N SER A 305 -21.41 -17.62 -10.71
CA SER A 305 -20.05 -17.08 -10.74
C SER A 305 -19.20 -17.64 -9.61
N VAL A 306 -17.93 -17.87 -9.92
CA VAL A 306 -16.91 -18.33 -9.00
C VAL A 306 -15.66 -17.49 -9.19
N ARG A 307 -15.23 -16.81 -8.15
CA ARG A 307 -13.99 -16.03 -8.11
C ARG A 307 -12.92 -16.82 -7.38
N VAL A 308 -11.86 -17.16 -8.10
CA VAL A 308 -10.72 -17.93 -7.57
C VAL A 308 -9.47 -17.07 -7.63
N LYS A 309 -8.91 -16.69 -6.47
CA LYS A 309 -7.76 -15.76 -6.38
C LYS A 309 -7.96 -14.47 -7.19
N GLY A 310 -9.16 -13.88 -7.09
CA GLY A 310 -9.53 -12.64 -7.80
C GLY A 310 -9.86 -12.81 -9.28
N LYS A 311 -9.70 -14.00 -9.88
CA LYS A 311 -10.07 -14.26 -11.28
C LYS A 311 -11.49 -14.79 -11.37
N LEU A 312 -12.33 -14.13 -12.17
CA LEU A 312 -13.74 -14.46 -12.30
C LEU A 312 -13.98 -15.56 -13.34
N THR A 313 -14.76 -16.57 -12.96
CA THR A 313 -15.39 -17.52 -13.88
C THR A 313 -16.90 -17.36 -13.75
N GLN A 314 -17.57 -16.97 -14.82
CA GLN A 314 -18.99 -16.65 -14.80
C GLN A 314 -19.68 -17.23 -16.02
N LEU A 315 -20.76 -17.97 -15.79
CA LEU A 315 -21.54 -18.64 -16.82
C LEU A 315 -23.03 -18.31 -16.65
N ARG A 316 -23.71 -18.14 -17.78
CA ARG A 316 -25.17 -18.01 -17.84
C ARG A 316 -25.78 -19.42 -17.82
N LEU A 317 -26.92 -19.56 -17.15
CA LEU A 317 -27.67 -20.80 -17.13
C LEU A 317 -28.80 -20.74 -18.17
N ASP A 318 -29.09 -21.87 -18.80
CA ASP A 318 -30.16 -21.98 -19.80
C ASP A 318 -31.55 -21.93 -19.17
N GLN A 319 -31.66 -22.43 -17.93
CA GLN A 319 -32.91 -22.44 -17.15
C GLN A 319 -32.72 -21.75 -15.81
N GLU A 320 -33.80 -21.13 -15.33
CA GLU A 320 -33.81 -20.51 -14.02
C GLU A 320 -33.68 -21.57 -12.91
N ILE A 321 -32.87 -21.26 -11.90
CA ILE A 321 -32.62 -22.14 -10.76
C ILE A 321 -33.20 -21.60 -9.45
N ILE A 322 -33.49 -22.51 -8.52
CA ILE A 322 -33.89 -22.23 -7.15
C ILE A 322 -32.63 -22.17 -6.29
N VAL A 323 -32.20 -20.96 -5.97
CA VAL A 323 -30.93 -20.69 -5.26
C VAL A 323 -30.92 -21.36 -3.87
N GLU A 324 -32.04 -21.32 -3.14
CA GLU A 324 -32.16 -21.87 -1.78
C GLU A 324 -31.92 -23.38 -1.69
N GLN A 325 -32.15 -24.11 -2.79
CA GLN A 325 -31.99 -25.56 -2.85
C GLN A 325 -30.69 -25.97 -3.56
N SER A 326 -29.80 -25.01 -3.78
CA SER A 326 -28.51 -25.25 -4.43
C SER A 326 -27.43 -25.54 -3.39
N GLU A 327 -26.59 -26.55 -3.64
CA GLU A 327 -25.51 -26.98 -2.76
C GLU A 327 -24.15 -26.75 -3.41
N VAL A 328 -23.19 -26.26 -2.64
CA VAL A 328 -21.78 -26.11 -3.06
C VAL A 328 -20.92 -27.07 -2.25
N LYS A 329 -20.19 -27.96 -2.93
CA LYS A 329 -19.27 -28.91 -2.28
C LYS A 329 -17.89 -28.82 -2.91
N ARG A 330 -16.87 -28.78 -2.07
CA ARG A 330 -15.47 -28.77 -2.51
C ARG A 330 -14.75 -30.01 -2.02
N SER A 331 -14.06 -30.68 -2.93
CA SER A 331 -13.15 -31.78 -2.62
C SER A 331 -11.73 -31.25 -2.41
N GLN A 332 -11.19 -31.39 -1.19
CA GLN A 332 -9.80 -30.98 -0.89
C GLN A 332 -8.76 -31.96 -1.46
N THR A 333 -9.15 -33.23 -1.65
CA THR A 333 -8.28 -34.29 -2.18
C THR A 333 -8.16 -34.24 -3.70
N THR A 334 -9.26 -33.99 -4.41
CA THR A 334 -9.25 -33.92 -5.88
C THR A 334 -9.11 -32.49 -6.42
N GLY A 335 -9.47 -31.47 -5.64
CA GLY A 335 -9.50 -30.08 -6.08
C GLY A 335 -10.75 -29.71 -6.88
N SER A 336 -11.76 -30.59 -6.95
CA SER A 336 -13.01 -30.29 -7.67
C SER A 336 -13.97 -29.47 -6.79
N LEU A 337 -14.44 -28.33 -7.30
CA LEU A 337 -15.57 -27.58 -6.74
C LEU A 337 -16.81 -27.94 -7.55
N VAL A 338 -17.83 -28.49 -6.90
CA VAL A 338 -19.09 -28.90 -7.53
C VAL A 338 -20.23 -28.09 -6.95
N ILE A 339 -20.97 -27.42 -7.83
CA ILE A 339 -22.15 -26.62 -7.52
C ILE A 339 -23.36 -27.35 -8.12
N LYS A 340 -24.22 -27.85 -7.24
CA LYS A 340 -25.46 -28.55 -7.59
C LYS A 340 -26.61 -27.56 -7.48
N MET A 341 -27.27 -27.27 -8.59
CA MET A 341 -28.30 -26.22 -8.69
C MET A 341 -29.64 -26.84 -9.09
N LYS A 342 -30.71 -26.57 -8.33
CA LYS A 342 -32.03 -27.11 -8.66
C LYS A 342 -32.73 -26.22 -9.68
N LYS A 343 -33.28 -26.79 -10.74
CA LYS A 343 -34.04 -26.06 -11.76
C LYS A 343 -35.43 -25.68 -11.25
N LEU A 344 -35.90 -24.50 -11.65
CA LEU A 344 -37.25 -24.02 -11.34
C LEU A 344 -38.32 -24.84 -12.08
N LYS A 345 -38.06 -25.20 -13.33
CA LYS A 345 -38.89 -26.07 -14.15
C LYS A 345 -38.05 -27.23 -14.62
N ALA A 346 -38.56 -28.45 -14.46
CA ALA A 346 -37.85 -29.62 -14.92
C ALA A 346 -37.81 -29.67 -16.45
N ASN A 347 -36.66 -30.05 -17.02
CA ASN A 347 -36.48 -30.07 -18.47
C ASN A 347 -37.22 -31.27 -19.09
N GLU A 348 -38.37 -30.99 -19.72
CA GLU A 348 -39.25 -32.02 -20.31
C GLU A 348 -38.54 -32.85 -21.39
N LEU A 349 -37.68 -32.25 -22.21
CA LEU A 349 -36.94 -32.97 -23.25
C LEU A 349 -35.99 -34.02 -22.65
N VAL A 350 -35.31 -33.66 -21.55
CA VAL A 350 -34.44 -34.59 -20.81
C VAL A 350 -35.30 -35.68 -20.17
N LYS A 351 -36.46 -35.35 -19.58
CA LYS A 351 -37.38 -36.38 -19.05
C LYS A 351 -37.79 -37.40 -20.10
N PHE A 352 -38.10 -36.97 -21.32
CA PHE A 352 -38.44 -37.87 -22.43
C PHE A 352 -37.26 -38.76 -22.84
N GLN A 353 -36.05 -38.21 -22.93
CA GLN A 353 -34.83 -38.98 -23.24
C GLN A 353 -34.50 -39.98 -22.14
N THR A 354 -34.51 -39.56 -20.87
CA THR A 354 -34.22 -40.44 -19.73
C THR A 354 -35.25 -41.56 -19.62
N LYS A 355 -36.55 -41.29 -19.85
CA LYS A 355 -37.58 -42.33 -19.90
C LYS A 355 -37.29 -43.36 -21.00
N ARG A 356 -36.96 -42.89 -22.20
CA ARG A 356 -36.64 -43.77 -23.34
C ARG A 356 -35.40 -44.63 -23.08
N GLU A 357 -34.36 -44.05 -22.49
CA GLU A 357 -33.15 -44.81 -22.08
C GLU A 357 -33.44 -45.84 -20.99
N GLN A 358 -34.31 -45.52 -20.03
CA GLN A 358 -34.74 -46.47 -18.99
C GLN A 358 -35.57 -47.62 -19.59
N GLU A 359 -36.46 -47.33 -20.55
CA GLU A 359 -37.22 -48.34 -21.28
C GLU A 359 -36.31 -49.24 -22.12
N GLU A 360 -35.30 -48.68 -22.79
CA GLU A 360 -34.31 -49.45 -23.54
C GLU A 360 -33.42 -50.32 -22.63
N LYS A 361 -33.02 -49.82 -21.46
CA LYS A 361 -32.30 -50.63 -20.46
C LYS A 361 -33.16 -51.77 -19.92
N LYS A 362 -34.44 -51.53 -19.61
CA LYS A 362 -35.37 -52.57 -19.18
C LYS A 362 -35.55 -53.66 -20.24
N LYS A 363 -35.73 -53.26 -21.51
CA LYS A 363 -35.79 -54.22 -22.63
C LYS A 363 -34.52 -55.06 -22.73
N LYS A 364 -33.34 -54.45 -22.66
CA LYS A 364 -32.06 -55.18 -22.70
C LYS A 364 -31.90 -56.14 -21.52
N GLU A 365 -32.36 -55.77 -20.32
CA GLU A 365 -32.34 -56.67 -19.15
C GLU A 365 -33.34 -57.82 -19.30
N GLU A 366 -34.52 -57.58 -19.86
CA GLU A 366 -35.53 -58.61 -20.14
C GLU A 366 -35.04 -59.58 -21.22
N ASP A 367 -34.44 -59.07 -22.31
CA ASP A 367 -33.84 -59.89 -23.38
C ASP A 367 -32.70 -60.76 -22.83
N LEU A 368 -31.84 -60.19 -21.97
CA LEU A 368 -30.75 -60.94 -21.32
C LEU A 368 -31.29 -62.03 -20.39
N LYS A 369 -32.38 -61.77 -19.65
CA LYS A 369 -33.04 -62.78 -18.81
C LYS A 369 -33.67 -63.89 -19.65
N ALA A 370 -34.33 -63.54 -20.75
CA ALA A 370 -34.91 -64.50 -21.67
C ALA A 370 -33.84 -65.39 -22.33
N GLN A 371 -32.70 -64.81 -22.71
CA GLN A 371 -31.56 -65.55 -23.26
C GLN A 371 -30.98 -66.54 -22.25
N LYS A 372 -30.80 -66.13 -20.99
CA LYS A 372 -30.35 -67.02 -19.90
C LYS A 372 -31.32 -68.16 -19.62
N LEU A 373 -32.63 -67.88 -19.65
CA LEU A 373 -33.66 -68.91 -19.46
C LEU A 373 -33.63 -69.94 -20.59
N LYS A 374 -33.42 -69.49 -21.83
CA LYS A 374 -33.30 -70.37 -23.00
C LYS A 374 -32.05 -71.25 -22.93
N GLU A 375 -30.91 -70.70 -22.54
CA GLU A 375 -29.68 -71.48 -22.31
C GLU A 375 -29.85 -72.51 -21.18
N GLN A 376 -30.63 -72.18 -20.15
CA GLN A 376 -30.93 -73.10 -19.06
C GLN A 376 -31.82 -74.27 -19.51
N LEU A 377 -32.87 -73.99 -20.29
CA LEU A 377 -33.73 -75.02 -20.91
C LEU A 377 -32.93 -75.94 -21.84
N GLU A 378 -32.05 -75.38 -22.69
CA GLU A 378 -31.19 -76.18 -23.57
C GLU A 378 -30.21 -77.06 -22.78
N ARG A 379 -29.70 -76.60 -21.63
CA ARG A 379 -28.88 -77.43 -20.73
C ARG A 379 -29.67 -78.58 -20.13
N GLU A 380 -30.90 -78.33 -19.68
CA GLU A 380 -31.77 -79.39 -19.15
C GLU A 380 -32.14 -80.43 -20.20
N GLU A 381 -32.39 -80.01 -21.45
CA GLU A 381 -32.65 -80.92 -22.56
C GLU A 381 -31.43 -81.78 -22.90
N LYS A 382 -30.23 -81.19 -22.91
CA LYS A 382 -28.97 -81.93 -23.10
C LYS A 382 -28.73 -82.92 -21.98
N LEU A 383 -29.01 -82.55 -20.73
CA LEU A 383 -28.87 -83.45 -19.58
C LEU A 383 -29.82 -84.66 -19.71
N LYS A 384 -31.10 -84.42 -20.05
CA LYS A 384 -32.07 -85.50 -20.33
C LYS A 384 -31.65 -86.41 -21.48
N LEU A 385 -30.94 -85.87 -22.48
CA LEU A 385 -30.40 -86.67 -23.58
C LEU A 385 -29.21 -87.53 -23.13
N CYS A 386 -28.32 -87.00 -22.29
CA CYS A 386 -27.24 -87.77 -21.67
C CYS A 386 -27.79 -88.92 -20.81
N ASP A 387 -28.80 -88.66 -19.96
CA ASP A 387 -29.43 -89.70 -19.14
C ASP A 387 -30.05 -90.81 -20.02
N LYS A 388 -30.66 -90.46 -21.16
CA LYS A 388 -31.17 -91.43 -22.14
C LYS A 388 -30.07 -92.24 -22.84
N ILE A 389 -28.91 -91.63 -23.08
CA ILE A 389 -27.75 -92.32 -23.66
C ILE A 389 -27.17 -93.29 -22.63
N GLU A 390 -27.02 -92.89 -21.38
CA GLU A 390 -26.57 -93.76 -20.29
C GLU A 390 -27.51 -94.94 -20.09
N GLN A 391 -28.83 -94.72 -20.08
CA GLN A 391 -29.81 -95.82 -20.02
C GLN A 391 -29.69 -96.79 -21.21
N LYS A 392 -29.44 -96.29 -22.42
CA LYS A 392 -29.19 -97.14 -23.60
C LYS A 392 -27.86 -97.91 -23.52
N ILE A 393 -26.82 -97.31 -22.94
CA ILE A 393 -25.55 -97.99 -22.71
C ILE A 393 -25.73 -99.11 -21.69
N ILE A 394 -26.44 -98.86 -20.59
CA ILE A 394 -26.76 -99.86 -19.56
C ILE A 394 -27.54 -101.04 -20.16
N GLN A 395 -28.53 -100.78 -21.02
CA GLN A 395 -29.25 -101.82 -21.77
C GLN A 395 -28.32 -102.64 -22.68
N LYS A 396 -27.42 -101.99 -23.43
CA LYS A 396 -26.45 -102.68 -24.30
C LYS A 396 -25.44 -103.53 -23.52
N THR A 397 -25.04 -103.12 -22.32
CA THR A 397 -24.14 -103.93 -21.47
C THR A 397 -24.85 -105.15 -20.87
N GLN A 398 -26.17 -105.12 -20.66
CA GLN A 398 -26.94 -106.31 -20.28
C GLN A 398 -27.05 -107.34 -21.43
N ASP A 399 -27.06 -106.89 -22.68
CA ASP A 399 -27.07 -107.77 -23.86
C ASP A 399 -25.71 -108.44 -24.14
N PHE A 400 -24.60 -107.91 -23.58
CA PHE A 400 -23.25 -108.50 -23.74
C PHE A 400 -22.90 -109.56 -22.68
N THR A 401 -23.70 -109.71 -21.62
CA THR A 401 -23.46 -110.69 -20.53
C THR A 401 -24.08 -112.07 -20.77
N THR A 402 -24.47 -112.42 -21.99
CA THR A 402 -25.08 -113.73 -22.34
C THR A 402 -24.33 -114.49 -23.44
N PHE A 403 -23.01 -114.34 -23.54
CA PHE A 403 -22.16 -115.20 -24.38
C PHE A 403 -20.80 -115.45 -23.71
N ASP A 404 -20.75 -116.44 -22.80
CA ASP A 404 -19.55 -117.19 -22.46
C ASP A 404 -19.97 -118.65 -22.24
N ASP A 405 -20.02 -119.40 -23.35
CA ASP A 405 -20.12 -120.85 -23.41
C ASP A 405 -19.11 -121.31 -24.48
N VAL A 406 -17.85 -121.59 -24.09
CA VAL A 406 -16.92 -122.46 -24.85
C VAL A 406 -16.01 -123.20 -23.84
N PRO A 407 -15.78 -124.53 -24.00
CA PRO A 407 -15.35 -125.43 -22.94
C PRO A 407 -13.83 -125.62 -22.87
N ASP A 408 -13.31 -126.00 -21.70
CA ASP A 408 -11.94 -126.48 -21.54
C ASP A 408 -11.87 -128.01 -21.42
N LEU A 409 -10.95 -128.56 -22.22
CA LEU A 409 -10.47 -129.94 -22.24
C LEU A 409 -9.46 -130.17 -21.10
N GLU A 410 -9.72 -131.16 -20.24
CA GLU A 410 -8.92 -132.39 -20.01
C GLU A 410 -9.55 -133.24 -18.90
#